data_AF-A0A2G2MCQ0-F1
#
_entry.id   AF-A0A2G2MCQ0-F1
#
_cell.length_a   1.000
_cell.length_b   1.000
_cell.length_c   1.000
_cell.angle_alpha   90.00
_cell.angle_beta   90.00
_cell.angle_gamma   90.00
#
_symmetry.space_group_name_H-M   'P 1'
#
loop_
_entity.id
_entity.type
_entity.pdbx_description
1 polymer ?
#
loop_
_entity_poly.entity_id
_entity_poly.type
_entity_poly.pdbx_seq_one_letter_code
_entity_poly.pdbx_strand_id
1 'polypeptide(L)'
;MLRTNKILLLMILLIVVLMGSSLVCYGNAMEPPSIVIIVPNAPSDLEISIDANNEYTKVYRLNRGVEAHYTFYLYDLKKTEKYSFLFKTADKTFEAVIDKPLEKYNNIFTLDLKKQTLTPGKLISRTIILVFLRVILTVIFEGLIFLLFGFRQKKSWIIFIIINLVTQGYLNIWLATSAPFRGYGLIISMILAEAIILITELIVFLVFTKEHSRRRRALFVILANIISFIAGGHLISVLPL
;
A
#
# COMPACT_ATOMS: atom_id res chain seq x y z
N MET A 1 -14.04 -38.02 10.20
CA MET A 1 -12.69 -38.05 9.58
C MET A 1 -12.43 -36.98 8.51
N LEU A 2 -13.43 -36.33 7.89
CA LEU A 2 -13.22 -35.33 6.81
C LEU A 2 -12.67 -33.94 7.22
N ARG A 3 -12.56 -33.63 8.52
CA ARG A 3 -12.27 -32.26 9.01
C ARG A 3 -10.77 -31.94 9.10
N THR A 4 -9.93 -32.95 9.34
CA THR A 4 -8.47 -32.82 9.48
C THR A 4 -7.80 -32.60 8.12
N ASN A 5 -8.32 -33.25 7.07
CA ASN A 5 -7.75 -33.18 5.72
C ASN A 5 -7.83 -31.77 5.11
N LYS A 6 -8.86 -30.99 5.43
CA LYS A 6 -8.99 -29.61 4.94
C LYS A 6 -7.99 -28.64 5.56
N ILE A 7 -7.70 -28.81 6.86
CA ILE A 7 -6.70 -27.99 7.56
C ILE A 7 -5.30 -28.36 7.06
N LEU A 8 -5.03 -29.66 6.91
CA LEU A 8 -3.78 -30.15 6.35
C LEU A 8 -3.56 -29.62 4.92
N LEU A 9 -4.60 -29.64 4.08
CA LEU A 9 -4.54 -29.10 2.72
C LEU A 9 -4.23 -27.59 2.71
N LEU A 10 -4.84 -26.81 3.60
CA LEU A 10 -4.58 -25.38 3.77
C LEU A 10 -3.14 -25.11 4.22
N MET A 11 -2.60 -25.93 5.14
CA MET A 11 -1.21 -25.84 5.55
C MET A 11 -0.24 -26.16 4.41
N ILE A 12 -0.53 -27.20 3.62
CA ILE A 12 0.27 -27.57 2.45
C ILE A 12 0.23 -26.45 1.41
N LEU A 13 -0.95 -25.87 1.15
CA LEU A 13 -1.09 -24.74 0.22
C LEU A 13 -0.29 -23.52 0.69
N LEU A 14 -0.32 -23.20 1.99
CA LEU A 14 0.48 -22.10 2.56
C LEU A 14 1.98 -22.34 2.36
N ILE A 15 2.45 -23.56 2.63
CA ILE A 15 3.87 -23.93 2.45
C ILE A 15 4.28 -23.77 0.99
N VAL A 16 3.45 -24.22 0.03
CA VAL A 16 3.70 -24.07 -1.40
C VAL A 16 3.76 -22.60 -1.82
N VAL A 17 2.88 -21.75 -1.29
CA VAL A 17 2.90 -20.30 -1.57
C VAL A 17 4.17 -19.64 -1.01
N LEU A 18 4.58 -20.00 0.21
CA LEU A 18 5.80 -19.47 0.84
C LEU A 18 7.08 -19.96 0.14
N MET A 19 7.09 -21.19 -0.39
CA MET A 19 8.22 -21.72 -1.16
C MET A 19 8.33 -21.11 -2.57
N GLY A 20 7.21 -20.63 -3.14
CA GLY A 20 7.17 -20.00 -4.45
C GLY A 20 7.70 -18.56 -4.50
N SER A 21 7.81 -17.88 -3.35
CA SER A 21 8.37 -16.54 -3.26
C SER A 21 9.89 -16.61 -3.08
N SER A 22 10.66 -16.51 -4.17
CA SER A 22 12.10 -16.28 -4.09
C SER A 22 12.36 -14.93 -3.40
N LEU A 23 12.88 -14.95 -2.18
CA LEU A 23 13.33 -13.76 -1.45
C LEU A 23 14.66 -13.29 -2.04
N VAL A 24 14.62 -12.60 -3.18
CA VAL A 24 15.79 -11.91 -3.70
C VAL A 24 15.99 -10.66 -2.85
N CYS A 25 16.96 -10.71 -1.94
CA CYS A 25 17.36 -9.57 -1.12
C CYS A 25 18.33 -8.70 -1.93
N TYR A 26 17.85 -7.57 -2.47
CA TYR A 26 18.74 -6.55 -3.02
C TYR A 26 19.16 -5.60 -1.88
N GLY A 27 20.45 -5.54 -1.59
CA GLY A 27 21.03 -4.59 -0.64
C GLY A 27 21.12 -3.18 -1.23
N ASN A 28 19.99 -2.60 -1.63
CA ASN A 28 19.99 -1.24 -2.20
C ASN A 28 19.82 -0.19 -1.10
N ALA A 29 20.59 0.90 -1.25
CA ALA A 29 20.53 2.07 -0.39
C ALA A 29 19.11 2.66 -0.32
N MET A 30 18.84 3.39 0.76
CA MET A 30 17.60 4.17 0.95
C MET A 30 17.29 4.98 -0.31
N GLU A 31 16.02 5.03 -0.73
CA GLU A 31 15.63 5.74 -1.96
C GLU A 31 16.13 7.19 -1.92
N PRO A 32 16.79 7.68 -2.99
CA PRO A 32 17.30 9.02 -3.04
C PRO A 32 16.16 10.05 -2.98
N PRO A 33 16.42 11.24 -2.42
CA PRO A 33 15.42 12.28 -2.30
C PRO A 33 14.88 12.65 -3.68
N SER A 34 13.55 12.70 -3.81
CA SER A 34 12.86 12.92 -5.09
C SER A 34 11.62 13.80 -4.93
N ILE A 35 11.24 14.46 -6.02
CA ILE A 35 9.93 15.08 -6.23
C ILE A 35 9.08 14.06 -6.98
N VAL A 36 7.89 13.76 -6.47
CA VAL A 36 6.94 12.85 -7.11
C VAL A 36 5.66 13.60 -7.44
N ILE A 37 5.35 13.66 -8.73
CA ILE A 37 4.10 14.22 -9.24
C ILE A 37 3.16 13.05 -9.54
N ILE A 38 2.05 12.99 -8.81
CA ILE A 38 0.96 12.03 -9.02
C ILE A 38 -0.04 12.65 -9.98
N VAL A 39 -0.35 11.94 -11.05
CA VAL A 39 -1.32 12.35 -12.06
C VAL A 39 -2.44 11.31 -12.12
N PRO A 40 -3.62 11.60 -11.55
CA PRO A 40 -4.80 10.74 -11.68
C PRO A 40 -5.28 10.71 -13.13
N ASN A 41 -5.59 9.52 -13.64
CA ASN A 41 -6.02 9.26 -15.02
C ASN A 41 -5.10 9.93 -16.06
N ALA A 42 -3.79 9.78 -15.86
CA ALA A 42 -2.80 10.38 -16.74
C ALA A 42 -2.95 9.87 -18.18
N PRO A 43 -3.08 10.75 -19.17
CA PRO A 43 -3.15 10.30 -20.56
C PRO A 43 -1.78 9.75 -21.00
N SER A 44 -1.78 8.90 -22.03
CA SER A 44 -0.58 8.17 -22.46
C SER A 44 0.50 9.10 -23.00
N ASP A 45 0.10 10.21 -23.59
CA ASP A 45 0.91 11.25 -24.24
C ASP A 45 1.35 12.38 -23.29
N LEU A 46 1.03 12.31 -22.00
CA LEU A 46 1.49 13.32 -21.03
C LEU A 46 3.00 13.23 -20.84
N GLU A 47 3.67 14.34 -21.16
CA GLU A 47 5.07 14.58 -20.88
C GLU A 47 5.20 15.68 -19.82
N ILE A 48 6.11 15.48 -18.88
CA ILE A 48 6.43 16.47 -17.84
C ILE A 48 7.92 16.75 -17.93
N SER A 49 8.29 18.01 -18.09
CA SER A 49 9.67 18.47 -18.08
C SER A 49 9.86 19.56 -17.04
N ILE A 50 11.09 19.73 -16.56
CA ILE A 50 11.44 20.81 -15.64
C ILE A 50 12.15 21.92 -16.41
N ASP A 51 11.75 23.17 -16.18
CA ASP A 51 12.37 24.31 -16.84
C ASP A 51 13.69 24.67 -16.15
N ALA A 52 14.76 24.01 -16.61
CA ALA A 52 16.13 24.34 -16.26
C ALA A 52 16.98 24.34 -17.53
N ASN A 53 16.68 25.26 -18.46
CA ASN A 53 17.45 25.54 -19.68
C ASN A 53 17.43 24.44 -20.75
N ASN A 54 16.25 23.94 -21.17
CA ASN A 54 16.11 22.98 -22.28
C ASN A 54 16.84 21.61 -22.10
N GLU A 55 17.38 21.31 -20.92
CA GLU A 55 17.91 19.97 -20.62
C GLU A 55 16.76 19.08 -20.13
N TYR A 56 16.44 18.04 -20.91
CA TYR A 56 15.49 17.01 -20.53
C TYR A 56 16.05 16.22 -19.33
N THR A 57 15.63 16.55 -18.11
CA THR A 57 15.90 15.69 -16.95
C THR A 57 15.21 14.34 -17.16
N LYS A 58 15.91 13.24 -16.86
CA LYS A 58 15.36 11.89 -16.98
C LYS A 58 14.19 11.71 -16.03
N VAL A 59 12.98 11.64 -16.59
CA VAL A 59 11.75 11.43 -15.81
C VAL A 59 11.41 9.96 -15.77
N TYR A 60 11.28 9.43 -14.57
CA TYR A 60 10.81 8.06 -14.38
C TYR A 60 9.29 8.06 -14.24
N ARG A 61 8.60 7.59 -15.28
CA ARG A 61 7.14 7.37 -15.26
C ARG A 61 6.86 5.95 -14.79
N LEU A 62 6.09 5.83 -13.71
CA LEU A 62 5.58 4.56 -13.21
C LEU A 62 4.05 4.60 -13.23
N ASN A 63 3.44 3.72 -14.02
CA ASN A 63 1.99 3.58 -14.04
C ASN A 63 1.54 2.60 -12.93
N ARG A 64 0.58 3.01 -12.12
CA ARG A 64 0.00 2.24 -11.00
C ARG A 64 -1.53 2.31 -11.09
N GLY A 65 -2.14 1.30 -11.72
CA GLY A 65 -3.58 1.27 -11.94
C GLY A 65 -4.05 2.47 -12.77
N VAL A 66 -4.88 3.33 -12.18
CA VAL A 66 -5.46 4.52 -12.82
C VAL A 66 -4.64 5.80 -12.65
N GLU A 67 -3.42 5.70 -12.10
CA GLU A 67 -2.57 6.86 -11.84
C GLU A 67 -1.16 6.65 -12.42
N ALA A 68 -0.51 7.75 -12.82
CA ALA A 68 0.90 7.75 -13.18
C ALA A 68 1.69 8.58 -12.19
N HIS A 69 2.84 8.06 -11.76
CA HIS A 69 3.79 8.74 -10.90
C HIS A 69 4.99 9.17 -11.75
N TYR A 70 5.31 10.45 -11.72
CA TYR A 70 6.50 11.01 -12.37
C TYR A 70 7.50 11.39 -11.28
N THR A 71 8.64 10.73 -11.27
CA THR A 71 9.68 10.91 -10.26
C THR A 71 10.86 11.68 -10.84
N PHE A 72 11.22 12.77 -10.17
CA PHE A 72 12.39 13.60 -10.43
C PHE A 72 13.32 13.49 -9.23
N TYR A 73 14.53 12.96 -9.42
CA TYR A 73 15.48 12.85 -8.32
C TYR A 73 16.18 14.19 -8.05
N LEU A 74 16.28 14.60 -6.79
CA LEU A 74 16.89 15.90 -6.44
C LEU A 74 18.37 16.00 -6.85
N TYR A 75 19.09 14.88 -7.03
CA TYR A 75 20.48 14.90 -7.51
C TYR A 75 20.59 15.21 -9.01
N ASP A 76 19.54 14.95 -9.80
CA ASP A 76 19.47 15.29 -11.23
C ASP A 76 19.01 16.74 -11.44
N LEU A 77 18.59 17.43 -10.37
CA LEU A 77 18.05 18.78 -10.42
C LEU A 77 19.10 19.82 -10.03
N LYS A 78 19.19 20.91 -10.79
CA LYS A 78 19.93 22.10 -10.37
C LYS A 78 19.25 22.67 -9.13
N LYS A 79 20.02 22.96 -8.08
CA LYS A 79 19.49 23.49 -6.82
C LYS A 79 18.97 24.90 -7.05
N THR A 80 17.65 25.05 -7.10
CA THR A 80 16.96 26.34 -7.24
C THR A 80 15.93 26.51 -6.11
N GLU A 81 15.55 27.76 -5.84
CA GLU A 81 14.50 28.06 -4.85
C GLU A 81 13.09 27.77 -5.40
N LYS A 82 12.93 27.85 -6.71
CA LYS A 82 11.67 27.58 -7.43
C LYS A 82 11.90 26.56 -8.52
N TYR A 83 10.99 25.60 -8.61
CA TYR A 83 10.95 24.61 -9.68
C TYR A 83 9.71 24.84 -10.51
N SER A 84 9.92 25.10 -11.80
CA SER A 84 8.82 25.20 -12.77
C SER A 84 8.74 23.91 -13.58
N PHE A 85 7.52 23.40 -13.72
CA PHE A 85 7.23 22.20 -14.49
C PHE A 85 6.38 22.58 -15.70
N LEU A 86 6.84 22.16 -16.87
CA LEU A 86 6.10 22.23 -18.11
C LEU A 86 5.39 20.90 -18.34
N PHE A 87 4.07 20.97 -18.51
CA PHE A 87 3.22 19.82 -18.79
C PHE A 87 2.77 19.92 -20.23
N LYS A 88 3.07 18.89 -21.02
CA LYS A 88 2.72 18.81 -22.44
C LYS A 88 1.84 17.59 -22.69
N THR A 89 0.72 17.83 -23.36
CA THR A 89 -0.20 16.84 -23.92
C THR A 89 -0.44 17.18 -25.39
N ALA A 90 -1.04 16.28 -26.16
CA ALA A 90 -1.35 16.52 -27.58
C ALA A 90 -2.14 17.81 -27.81
N ASP A 91 -3.04 18.15 -26.88
CA ASP A 91 -3.96 19.28 -27.03
C ASP A 91 -3.52 20.54 -26.26
N LYS A 92 -2.66 20.40 -25.24
CA LYS A 92 -2.39 21.49 -24.28
C LYS A 92 -0.97 21.45 -23.74
N THR A 93 -0.38 22.63 -23.64
CA THR A 93 0.86 22.90 -22.89
C THR A 93 0.55 23.91 -21.81
N PHE A 94 0.93 23.63 -20.57
CA PHE A 94 0.80 24.58 -19.47
C PHE A 94 1.98 24.44 -18.50
N GLU A 95 2.22 25.50 -17.74
CA GLU A 95 3.29 25.57 -16.77
C GLU A 95 2.71 25.64 -15.35
N ALA A 96 3.28 24.90 -14.41
CA ALA A 96 2.94 25.03 -13.00
C ALA A 96 4.21 25.11 -12.14
N VAL A 97 4.23 26.08 -11.23
CA VAL A 97 5.37 26.37 -10.36
C VAL A 97 5.11 25.83 -8.97
N ILE A 98 6.12 25.18 -8.39
CA ILE A 98 6.14 24.86 -6.96
C ILE A 98 6.63 26.10 -6.22
N ASP A 99 5.73 26.81 -5.54
CA ASP A 99 6.04 28.01 -4.75
C ASP A 99 6.34 27.68 -3.27
N LYS A 100 6.46 26.40 -2.92
CA LYS A 100 6.85 25.94 -1.58
C LYS A 100 8.29 25.42 -1.57
N PRO A 101 9.06 25.70 -0.51
CA PRO A 101 10.39 25.11 -0.35
C PRO A 101 10.26 23.58 -0.30
N LEU A 102 11.12 22.90 -1.07
CA LEU A 102 11.17 21.44 -1.04
C LEU A 102 11.70 20.96 0.31
N GLU A 103 11.05 19.94 0.86
CA GLU A 103 11.55 19.20 2.00
C GLU A 103 12.71 18.28 1.58
N LYS A 104 13.51 17.82 2.54
CA LYS A 104 14.62 16.88 2.26
C LYS A 104 14.11 15.56 1.67
N TYR A 105 12.92 15.13 2.07
CA TYR A 105 12.20 13.96 1.57
C TYR A 105 10.71 14.31 1.45
N ASN A 106 9.91 13.44 0.82
CA ASN A 106 8.44 13.56 0.79
C ASN A 106 7.87 14.73 -0.02
N ASN A 107 8.57 15.16 -1.07
CA ASN A 107 8.09 16.16 -2.02
C ASN A 107 7.04 15.54 -2.96
N ILE A 108 5.84 15.29 -2.44
CA ILE A 108 4.72 14.71 -3.20
C ILE A 108 3.79 15.82 -3.62
N PHE A 109 3.42 15.82 -4.89
CA PHE A 109 2.47 16.76 -5.48
C PHE A 109 1.43 16.00 -6.29
N THR A 110 0.21 16.51 -6.33
CA THR A 110 -0.86 15.98 -7.19
C THR A 110 -1.21 17.01 -8.27
N LEU A 111 -1.17 16.57 -9.53
CA LEU A 111 -1.55 17.38 -10.69
C LEU A 111 -3.05 17.24 -10.97
N ASP A 112 -3.76 18.36 -11.02
CA ASP A 112 -5.12 18.42 -11.55
C ASP A 112 -5.08 18.91 -13.01
N LEU A 113 -5.21 17.99 -13.96
CA LEU A 113 -5.19 18.29 -15.40
C LEU A 113 -6.34 19.21 -15.85
N LYS A 114 -7.46 19.23 -15.12
CA LYS A 114 -8.61 20.08 -15.46
C LYS A 114 -8.39 21.51 -15.00
N LYS A 115 -7.84 21.67 -13.80
CA LYS A 115 -7.54 23.00 -13.20
C LYS A 115 -6.18 23.54 -13.60
N GLN A 116 -5.30 22.71 -14.18
CA GLN A 116 -3.92 23.04 -14.52
C GLN A 116 -3.11 23.49 -13.29
N THR A 117 -3.41 22.90 -12.13
CA THR A 117 -2.76 23.26 -10.87
C THR A 117 -2.04 22.06 -10.26
N LEU A 118 -0.93 22.38 -9.59
CA LEU A 118 -0.14 21.43 -8.82
C LEU A 118 -0.41 21.68 -7.33
N THR A 119 -0.91 20.66 -6.64
CA THR A 119 -1.26 20.75 -5.22
C THR A 119 -0.30 19.92 -4.38
N PRO A 120 0.18 20.42 -3.22
CA PRO A 120 1.05 19.65 -2.36
C PRO A 120 0.30 18.49 -1.70
N GLY A 121 0.94 17.33 -1.63
CA GLY A 121 0.42 16.12 -1.01
C GLY A 121 -0.37 15.21 -1.95
N LYS A 122 -0.94 14.15 -1.37
CA LYS A 122 -1.83 13.19 -2.02
C LYS A 122 -3.28 13.67 -1.91
N LEU A 123 -4.10 13.32 -2.89
CA LEU A 123 -5.55 13.51 -2.77
C LEU A 123 -6.12 12.73 -1.57
N ILE A 124 -6.89 13.43 -0.73
CA ILE A 124 -7.53 12.85 0.46
C ILE A 124 -8.56 11.79 0.05
N SER A 125 -9.39 12.08 -0.96
CA SER A 125 -10.40 11.16 -1.48
C SER A 125 -9.79 9.85 -1.97
N ARG A 126 -8.74 9.94 -2.78
CA ARG A 126 -7.92 8.81 -3.24
C ARG A 126 -7.44 7.97 -2.05
N THR A 127 -6.88 8.63 -1.04
CA THR A 127 -6.33 7.98 0.15
C THR A 127 -7.41 7.18 0.89
N ILE A 128 -8.58 7.78 1.12
CA ILE A 128 -9.71 7.12 1.78
C ILE A 128 -10.17 5.90 0.98
N ILE A 129 -10.32 6.04 -0.35
CA ILE A 129 -10.78 4.95 -1.23
C ILE A 129 -9.80 3.77 -1.19
N LEU A 130 -8.49 4.03 -1.27
CA LEU A 130 -7.46 2.99 -1.25
C LEU A 130 -7.35 2.30 0.10
N VAL A 131 -7.51 3.02 1.20
CA VAL A 131 -7.57 2.44 2.55
C VAL A 131 -8.80 1.55 2.68
N PHE A 132 -9.97 2.05 2.28
CA PHE A 132 -11.23 1.32 2.36
C PHE A 132 -11.21 0.03 1.52
N LEU A 133 -10.71 0.13 0.28
CA LEU A 133 -10.58 -1.03 -0.62
C LEU A 133 -9.67 -2.09 -0.01
N ARG A 134 -8.50 -1.70 0.52
CA ARG A 134 -7.55 -2.64 1.15
C ARG A 134 -8.17 -3.33 2.35
N VAL A 135 -8.81 -2.58 3.26
CA VAL A 135 -9.46 -3.13 4.46
C VAL A 135 -10.60 -4.08 4.09
N ILE A 136 -11.42 -3.76 3.08
CA ILE A 136 -12.49 -4.66 2.64
C ILE A 136 -11.93 -5.94 2.05
N LEU A 137 -10.91 -5.84 1.19
CA LEU A 137 -10.31 -7.01 0.58
C LEU A 137 -9.69 -7.93 1.63
N THR A 138 -8.97 -7.39 2.62
CA THR A 138 -8.40 -8.20 3.70
C THR A 138 -9.50 -8.87 4.52
N VAL A 139 -10.53 -8.13 4.94
CA VAL A 139 -11.69 -8.70 5.66
C VAL A 139 -12.38 -9.81 4.87
N ILE A 140 -12.51 -9.66 3.55
CA ILE A 140 -13.08 -10.70 2.67
C ILE A 140 -12.18 -11.94 2.67
N PHE A 141 -10.87 -11.79 2.43
CA PHE A 141 -9.93 -12.92 2.42
C PHE A 141 -9.90 -13.66 3.76
N GLU A 142 -9.78 -12.93 4.86
CA GLU A 142 -9.79 -13.51 6.20
C GLU A 142 -11.15 -14.13 6.53
N GLY A 143 -12.25 -13.52 6.09
CA GLY A 143 -13.61 -14.04 6.27
C GLY A 143 -13.84 -15.35 5.51
N LEU A 144 -13.28 -15.50 4.32
CA LEU A 144 -13.29 -16.76 3.57
C LEU A 144 -12.52 -17.85 4.34
N ILE A 145 -11.35 -17.53 4.88
CA ILE A 145 -10.58 -18.45 5.72
C ILE A 145 -11.37 -18.80 6.99
N PHE A 146 -12.03 -17.82 7.60
CA PHE A 146 -12.86 -18.00 8.78
C PHE A 146 -14.02 -18.98 8.54
N LEU A 147 -14.68 -18.88 7.37
CA LEU A 147 -15.68 -19.84 6.90
C LEU A 147 -15.09 -21.23 6.68
N LEU A 148 -13.92 -21.34 6.05
CA LEU A 148 -13.24 -22.63 5.81
C LEU A 148 -12.84 -23.32 7.11
N PHE A 149 -12.44 -22.53 8.12
CA PHE A 149 -12.20 -23.00 9.48
C PHE A 149 -13.49 -23.37 10.21
N GLY A 150 -14.66 -23.15 9.62
CA GLY A 150 -15.95 -23.62 10.10
C GLY A 150 -16.51 -22.82 11.26
N PHE A 151 -16.12 -21.56 11.41
CA PHE A 151 -16.76 -20.62 12.33
C PHE A 151 -18.08 -20.14 11.76
N ARG A 152 -19.18 -20.37 12.49
CA ARG A 152 -20.54 -20.05 12.05
C ARG A 152 -21.35 -19.28 13.10
N GLN A 153 -20.83 -19.11 14.32
CA GLN A 153 -21.57 -18.39 15.35
C GLN A 153 -21.55 -16.89 15.08
N LYS A 154 -22.72 -16.25 15.15
CA LYS A 154 -22.88 -14.80 14.97
C LYS A 154 -21.94 -14.00 15.89
N LYS A 155 -21.78 -14.43 17.16
CA LYS A 155 -20.87 -13.77 18.11
C LYS A 155 -19.41 -13.80 17.65
N SER A 156 -18.93 -14.95 17.16
CA SER A 156 -17.57 -15.10 16.63
C SER A 156 -17.34 -14.24 15.39
N TRP A 157 -18.35 -14.12 14.51
CA TRP A 157 -18.32 -13.25 13.34
C TRP A 157 -18.27 -11.77 13.67
N ILE A 158 -19.02 -11.33 14.69
CA ILE A 158 -18.98 -9.93 15.14
C ILE A 158 -17.60 -9.59 15.68
N ILE A 159 -17.04 -10.46 16.53
CA ILE A 159 -15.68 -10.27 17.09
C ILE A 159 -14.65 -10.22 15.96
N PHE A 160 -14.74 -11.16 15.01
CA PHE A 160 -13.89 -11.21 13.81
C PHE A 160 -13.91 -9.89 13.05
N ILE A 161 -15.09 -9.43 12.63
CA ILE A 161 -15.23 -8.21 11.81
C ILE A 161 -14.71 -6.99 12.57
N ILE A 162 -15.07 -6.84 13.84
CA ILE A 162 -14.65 -5.66 14.63
C ILE A 162 -13.13 -5.62 14.77
N ILE A 163 -12.50 -6.73 15.17
CA ILE A 163 -11.06 -6.70 15.42
C ILE A 163 -10.30 -6.43 14.12
N ASN A 164 -10.66 -7.12 13.03
CA ASN A 164 -10.06 -6.93 11.71
C ASN A 164 -10.25 -5.49 11.21
N LEU A 165 -11.44 -4.90 11.32
CA LEU A 165 -11.68 -3.53 10.86
C LEU A 165 -10.84 -2.52 11.65
N VAL A 166 -10.68 -2.73 12.96
CA VAL A 166 -9.86 -1.85 13.81
C VAL A 166 -8.38 -2.01 13.49
N THR A 167 -7.86 -3.23 13.44
CA THR A 167 -6.44 -3.50 13.21
C THR A 167 -6.03 -3.13 11.79
N GLN A 168 -6.75 -3.62 10.79
CA GLN A 168 -6.47 -3.33 9.38
C GLN A 168 -6.75 -1.87 9.04
N GLY A 169 -7.79 -1.27 9.62
CA GLY A 169 -8.09 0.15 9.47
C GLY A 169 -6.94 1.02 9.99
N TYR A 170 -6.47 0.75 11.21
CA TYR A 170 -5.33 1.44 11.79
C TYR A 170 -4.08 1.32 10.92
N LEU A 171 -3.71 0.10 10.53
CA LEU A 171 -2.54 -0.16 9.70
C LEU A 171 -2.61 0.56 8.36
N ASN A 172 -3.74 0.50 7.67
CA ASN A 172 -3.88 1.10 6.34
C ASN A 172 -3.89 2.63 6.39
N ILE A 173 -4.48 3.22 7.44
CA ILE A 173 -4.40 4.67 7.69
C ILE A 173 -2.96 5.07 7.99
N TRP A 174 -2.27 4.31 8.84
CA TRP A 174 -0.87 4.54 9.16
C TRP A 174 0.02 4.45 7.91
N LEU A 175 -0.18 3.46 7.04
CA LEU A 175 0.53 3.36 5.75
C LEU A 175 0.23 4.52 4.81
N ALA A 176 -1.00 5.03 4.82
CA ALA A 176 -1.39 6.16 3.99
C ALA A 176 -0.73 7.47 4.43
N THR A 177 -0.54 7.67 5.74
CA THR A 177 0.01 8.90 6.33
C THR A 177 1.52 8.85 6.57
N SER A 178 2.11 7.66 6.64
CA SER A 178 3.54 7.45 6.86
C SER A 178 4.34 7.79 5.59
N ALA A 179 4.59 9.09 5.42
CA ALA A 179 5.20 9.64 4.22
C ALA A 179 6.68 9.25 3.96
N PRO A 180 7.58 8.97 4.93
CA PRO A 180 9.00 8.82 4.60
C PRO A 180 9.44 7.41 4.23
N PHE A 181 8.61 6.38 4.44
CA PHE A 181 9.03 5.01 4.18
C PHE A 181 8.66 4.65 2.73
N ARG A 182 9.62 4.80 1.83
CA ARG A 182 9.59 4.12 0.53
C ARG A 182 10.76 3.13 0.47
N GLY A 183 10.59 2.07 -0.29
CA GLY A 183 11.55 0.95 -0.32
C GLY A 183 11.52 0.08 0.96
N TYR A 184 12.68 -0.49 1.30
CA TYR A 184 12.81 -1.53 2.33
C TYR A 184 12.36 -1.13 3.74
N GLY A 185 12.51 0.15 4.11
CA GLY A 185 12.07 0.63 5.42
C GLY A 185 10.57 0.45 5.64
N LEU A 186 9.76 0.65 4.60
CA LEU A 186 8.32 0.44 4.66
C LEU A 186 7.99 -1.04 4.85
N ILE A 187 8.69 -1.92 4.13
CA ILE A 187 8.48 -3.37 4.22
C ILE A 187 8.81 -3.87 5.64
N ILE A 188 9.93 -3.42 6.22
CA ILE A 188 10.32 -3.80 7.59
C ILE A 188 9.29 -3.29 8.60
N SER A 189 8.87 -2.03 8.49
CA SER A 189 7.87 -1.48 9.41
C SER A 189 6.51 -2.16 9.27
N MET A 190 6.10 -2.56 8.06
CA MET A 190 4.92 -3.39 7.84
C MET A 190 5.04 -4.75 8.53
N ILE A 191 6.15 -5.47 8.35
CA ILE A 191 6.35 -6.77 9.00
C ILE A 191 6.20 -6.65 10.54
N LEU A 192 6.79 -5.61 11.13
CA LEU A 192 6.71 -5.36 12.57
C LEU A 192 5.29 -4.97 13.01
N ALA A 193 4.60 -4.11 12.26
CA ALA A 193 3.24 -3.71 12.55
C ALA A 193 2.28 -4.90 12.48
N GLU A 194 2.40 -5.74 11.45
CA GLU A 194 1.58 -6.95 11.31
C GLU A 194 1.88 -7.98 12.39
N ALA A 195 3.13 -8.10 12.86
CA ALA A 195 3.44 -8.97 13.98
C ALA A 195 2.71 -8.53 15.26
N ILE A 196 2.61 -7.22 15.52
CA ILE A 196 1.85 -6.68 16.66
C ILE A 196 0.36 -6.96 16.47
N ILE A 197 -0.18 -6.70 15.28
CA ILE A 197 -1.59 -6.96 14.95
C ILE A 197 -1.93 -8.43 15.16
N LEU A 198 -1.11 -9.35 14.64
CA LEU A 198 -1.29 -10.79 14.81
C LEU A 198 -1.37 -11.18 16.29
N ILE A 199 -0.48 -10.64 17.14
CA ILE A 199 -0.49 -10.89 18.58
C ILE A 199 -1.78 -10.36 19.20
N THR A 200 -2.19 -9.14 18.87
CA THR A 200 -3.43 -8.53 19.35
C THR A 200 -4.65 -9.37 18.95
N GLU A 201 -4.76 -9.76 17.69
CA GLU A 201 -5.86 -10.58 17.18
C GLU A 201 -5.89 -11.95 17.84
N LEU A 202 -4.73 -12.56 18.07
CA LEU A 202 -4.62 -13.86 18.72
C LEU A 202 -5.15 -13.80 20.16
N ILE A 203 -4.77 -12.77 20.92
CA ILE A 203 -5.25 -12.56 22.30
C ILE A 203 -6.77 -12.36 22.29
N VAL A 204 -7.28 -11.46 21.43
CA VAL A 204 -8.71 -11.15 21.34
C VAL A 204 -9.51 -12.40 20.97
N PHE A 205 -9.09 -13.16 19.97
CA PHE A 205 -9.79 -14.38 19.57
C PHE A 205 -9.75 -15.46 20.64
N LEU A 206 -8.62 -15.64 21.34
CA LEU A 206 -8.51 -16.66 22.38
C LEU A 206 -9.35 -16.33 23.62
N VAL A 207 -9.53 -15.05 23.94
CA VAL A 207 -10.31 -14.59 25.09
C VAL A 207 -11.80 -14.50 24.78
N PHE A 208 -12.19 -13.87 23.67
CA PHE A 208 -13.58 -13.48 23.43
C PHE A 208 -14.39 -14.49 22.61
N THR A 209 -13.74 -15.33 21.79
CA THR A 209 -14.46 -16.37 21.03
C THR A 209 -14.41 -17.70 21.79
N LYS A 210 -15.56 -18.36 21.99
CA LYS A 210 -15.62 -19.69 22.64
C LYS A 210 -15.91 -20.82 21.66
N GLU A 211 -16.06 -20.49 20.39
CA GLU A 211 -16.33 -21.45 19.32
C GLU A 211 -15.05 -22.24 18.97
N HIS A 212 -15.15 -23.57 18.96
CA HIS A 212 -14.03 -24.50 18.75
C HIS A 212 -12.90 -24.46 19.81
N SER A 213 -11.99 -25.43 19.70
CA SER A 213 -10.84 -25.56 20.60
C SER A 213 -9.86 -24.39 20.47
N ARG A 214 -9.13 -24.10 21.56
CA ARG A 214 -8.10 -23.03 21.58
C ARG A 214 -7.07 -23.17 20.46
N ARG A 215 -6.62 -24.41 20.17
CA ARG A 215 -5.67 -24.70 19.09
C ARG A 215 -6.22 -24.32 17.72
N ARG A 216 -7.48 -24.62 17.44
CA ARG A 216 -8.11 -24.30 16.15
C ARG A 216 -8.26 -22.79 15.96
N ARG A 217 -8.61 -22.07 17.03
CA ARG A 217 -8.70 -20.60 17.03
C ARG A 217 -7.34 -19.96 16.77
N ALA A 218 -6.29 -20.42 17.45
CA ALA A 218 -4.94 -19.93 17.23
C ALA A 218 -4.46 -20.19 15.80
N LEU A 219 -4.65 -21.41 15.27
CA LEU A 219 -4.29 -21.75 13.90
C LEU A 219 -5.03 -20.90 12.87
N PHE A 220 -6.32 -20.64 13.09
CA PHE A 220 -7.10 -19.74 12.25
C PHE A 220 -6.47 -18.35 12.19
N VAL A 221 -6.25 -17.71 13.36
CA VAL A 221 -5.72 -16.34 13.42
C VAL A 221 -4.37 -16.24 12.71
N ILE A 222 -3.47 -17.18 12.98
CA ILE A 222 -2.14 -17.23 12.35
C ILE A 222 -2.26 -17.38 10.83
N LEU A 223 -3.08 -18.32 10.36
CA LEU A 223 -3.24 -18.56 8.92
C LEU A 223 -3.92 -17.40 8.20
N ALA A 224 -4.97 -16.83 8.79
CA ALA A 224 -5.69 -15.69 8.25
C ALA A 224 -4.76 -14.48 8.08
N ASN A 225 -4.01 -14.14 9.13
CA ASN A 225 -3.08 -13.01 9.12
C ASN A 225 -1.90 -13.21 8.16
N ILE A 226 -1.32 -14.42 8.07
CA ILE A 226 -0.22 -14.67 7.12
C ILE A 226 -0.73 -14.55 5.68
N ILE A 227 -1.88 -15.14 5.37
CA ILE A 227 -2.45 -15.07 4.03
C ILE A 227 -2.85 -13.63 3.69
N SER A 228 -3.46 -12.90 4.62
CA SER A 228 -3.83 -11.49 4.41
C SER A 228 -2.62 -10.57 4.30
N PHE A 229 -1.53 -10.83 5.01
CA PHE A 229 -0.25 -10.12 4.85
C PHE A 229 0.34 -10.33 3.45
N ILE A 230 0.40 -11.57 2.96
CA ILE A 230 0.90 -11.87 1.61
C ILE A 230 0.01 -11.22 0.55
N ALA A 231 -1.31 -11.37 0.68
CA ALA A 231 -2.27 -10.76 -0.23
C ALA A 231 -2.19 -9.21 -0.20
N GLY A 232 -2.04 -8.62 0.98
CA GLY A 232 -1.87 -7.18 1.20
C GLY A 232 -0.58 -6.65 0.57
N GLY A 233 0.54 -7.35 0.75
CA GLY A 233 1.81 -7.03 0.11
C GLY A 233 1.72 -7.06 -1.41
N HIS A 234 1.04 -8.05 -1.98
CA HIS A 234 0.76 -8.09 -3.41
C HIS A 234 -0.21 -6.97 -3.85
N LEU A 235 -1.21 -6.63 -3.04
CA LEU A 235 -2.12 -5.52 -3.34
C LEU A 235 -1.38 -4.19 -3.45
N ILE A 236 -0.34 -3.96 -2.63
CA ILE A 236 0.52 -2.77 -2.70
C ILE A 236 1.39 -2.74 -3.97
N SER A 237 1.73 -3.90 -4.55
CA SER A 237 2.47 -3.92 -5.83
C SER A 237 1.56 -3.54 -7.01
N VAL A 238 0.25 -3.78 -6.91
CA VAL A 238 -0.71 -3.49 -7.99
C VAL A 238 -1.40 -2.13 -7.81
N LEU A 239 -1.82 -1.80 -6.59
CA LEU A 239 -2.52 -0.57 -6.27
C LEU A 239 -1.53 0.59 -5.99
N PRO A 240 -1.87 1.82 -6.39
CA PRO A 240 -1.06 2.98 -6.06
C PRO A 240 -1.07 3.25 -4.53
N LEU A 241 0.08 3.67 -3.98
CA LEU A 241 0.27 4.07 -2.57
C LEU A 241 0.15 5.59 -2.40
#